data_AF-A0A830HKH2-F1
#
_entry.id   AF-A0A830HKH2-F1
#
_cell.length_a   1.000
_cell.length_b   1.000
_cell.length_c   1.000
_cell.angle_alpha   90.00
_cell.angle_beta   90.00
_cell.angle_gamma   90.00
#
_symmetry.space_group_name_H-M   'P 1'
#
loop_
_entity.id
_entity.type
_entity.pdbx_description
1 polymer ?
#
loop_
_entity_poly.entity_id
_entity_poly.type
_entity_poly.pdbx_seq_one_letter_code
_entity_poly.pdbx_strand_id
1 'polypeptide(L)'
;MSSRNQGPPLGVCFSALQVDSDTRTLVFRTAEKVFLRPNTALKLSCFFEPNEKKKKDKSAAAAAAAESALTNATAPQTDRAVLAPRFRIQLTHKHFFGGDETMRATVRARYDVSKRFLKASSHLKKRFPLGGSTSLNLRGDCIAKLHAAEGSGSAVPTFAIQTPELSARAELSHKILAGTSTQDFQIRVGYELNENELYVTARENRISMRISSSGKWHMLYDL
;
A
#
# COMPACT_ATOMS: atom_id res chain seq x y z
N MET A 1 -6.81 -24.14 -30.78
CA MET A 1 -6.98 -22.73 -31.21
C MET A 1 -7.18 -21.88 -29.97
N SER A 2 -6.29 -20.91 -29.72
CA SER A 2 -6.12 -20.22 -28.43
C SER A 2 -7.15 -19.10 -28.19
N SER A 3 -7.91 -19.18 -27.10
CA SER A 3 -8.79 -18.12 -26.58
C SER A 3 -8.02 -16.95 -25.92
N ARG A 4 -6.87 -16.54 -26.46
CA ARG A 4 -5.97 -15.53 -25.85
C ARG A 4 -6.38 -14.06 -26.04
N ASN A 5 -7.55 -13.77 -26.62
CA ASN A 5 -7.99 -12.40 -26.92
C ASN A 5 -9.31 -11.98 -26.24
N GLN A 6 -9.74 -12.65 -25.16
CA GLN A 6 -10.73 -12.01 -24.29
C GLN A 6 -10.01 -10.92 -23.49
N GLY A 7 -10.30 -9.66 -23.83
CA GLY A 7 -9.92 -8.53 -22.99
C GLY A 7 -10.39 -8.78 -21.55
N PRO A 8 -9.65 -8.31 -20.54
CA PRO A 8 -10.00 -8.58 -19.14
C PRO A 8 -11.46 -8.16 -18.87
N PRO A 9 -12.24 -8.95 -18.11
CA PRO A 9 -13.62 -8.64 -17.80
C PRO A 9 -13.73 -7.24 -17.17
N LEU A 10 -14.77 -6.51 -17.56
CA LEU A 10 -15.08 -5.18 -17.03
C LEU A 10 -15.31 -5.28 -15.51
N GLY A 11 -14.49 -4.57 -14.74
CA GLY A 11 -14.63 -4.35 -13.30
C GLY A 11 -14.35 -5.60 -12.45
N VAL A 12 -13.17 -5.67 -11.84
CA VAL A 12 -12.94 -6.58 -10.71
C VAL A 12 -12.98 -5.77 -9.42
N CYS A 13 -13.94 -6.09 -8.54
CA CYS A 13 -14.03 -5.53 -7.20
C CYS A 13 -13.12 -6.34 -6.25
N PHE A 14 -12.35 -5.62 -5.43
CA PHE A 14 -11.46 -6.18 -4.43
C PHE A 14 -11.78 -5.55 -3.08
N SER A 15 -12.01 -6.39 -2.08
CA SER A 15 -12.09 -5.96 -0.69
C SER A 15 -10.89 -6.49 0.06
N ALA A 16 -10.41 -5.77 1.06
CA ALA A 16 -9.29 -6.22 1.86
C ALA A 16 -9.29 -5.57 3.24
N LEU A 17 -8.76 -6.33 4.20
CA LEU A 17 -8.49 -5.89 5.56
C LEU A 17 -6.98 -5.81 5.77
N GLN A 18 -6.52 -4.71 6.34
CA GLN A 18 -5.09 -4.49 6.62
C GLN A 18 -4.90 -4.12 8.09
N VAL A 19 -3.86 -4.69 8.70
CA VAL A 19 -3.43 -4.38 10.07
C VAL A 19 -1.92 -4.10 10.05
N ASP A 20 -1.52 -3.03 10.71
CA ASP A 20 -0.13 -2.57 10.81
C ASP A 20 0.29 -2.54 12.28
N SER A 21 1.48 -3.07 12.59
CA SER A 21 1.96 -3.17 13.98
C SER A 21 2.21 -1.82 14.63
N ASP A 22 2.68 -0.84 13.85
CA ASP A 22 3.17 0.43 14.37
C ASP A 22 2.00 1.33 14.73
N THR A 23 0.99 1.39 13.86
CA THR A 23 -0.20 2.22 14.09
C THR A 23 -1.27 1.48 14.88
N ARG A 24 -1.24 0.14 14.93
CA ARG A 24 -2.31 -0.73 15.44
C ARG A 24 -3.69 -0.41 14.82
N THR A 25 -3.70 0.22 13.64
CA THR A 25 -4.94 0.62 12.96
C THR A 25 -5.42 -0.50 12.06
N LEU A 26 -6.71 -0.82 12.19
CA LEU A 26 -7.41 -1.68 11.25
C LEU A 26 -7.94 -0.81 10.10
N VAL A 27 -7.54 -1.15 8.88
CA VAL A 27 -7.95 -0.43 7.66
C VAL A 27 -8.76 -1.37 6.78
N PHE A 28 -10.03 -1.02 6.58
CA PHE A 28 -10.85 -1.66 5.56
C PHE A 28 -10.73 -0.89 4.26
N ARG A 29 -10.49 -1.61 3.15
CA ARG A 29 -10.41 -1.00 1.83
C ARG A 29 -11.25 -1.77 0.83
N THR A 30 -11.98 -1.04 0.00
CA THR A 30 -12.61 -1.55 -1.21
C THR A 30 -11.95 -0.90 -2.42
N ALA A 31 -11.87 -1.63 -3.51
CA ALA A 31 -11.30 -1.11 -4.73
C ALA A 31 -11.89 -1.75 -5.97
N GLU A 32 -12.16 -0.93 -6.96
CA GLU A 32 -12.53 -1.38 -8.28
C GLU A 32 -11.36 -1.15 -9.23
N LYS A 33 -11.08 -2.16 -10.06
CA LYS A 33 -10.03 -2.07 -11.08
C LYS A 33 -10.64 -2.18 -12.47
N VAL A 34 -10.42 -1.13 -13.27
CA VAL A 34 -10.84 -1.03 -14.66
C VAL A 34 -9.60 -1.11 -15.54
N PHE A 35 -9.61 -2.00 -16.53
CA PHE A 35 -8.53 -2.11 -17.50
C PHE A 35 -8.84 -1.24 -18.70
N LEU A 36 -7.97 -0.28 -18.98
CA LEU A 36 -8.11 0.65 -20.10
C LEU A 36 -7.45 0.08 -21.36
N ARG A 37 -6.34 -0.66 -21.18
CA ARG A 37 -5.52 -1.30 -22.24
C ARG A 37 -4.84 -2.56 -21.68
N PRO A 38 -4.24 -3.44 -22.50
CA PRO A 38 -3.58 -4.68 -22.05
C PRO A 38 -2.54 -4.52 -20.93
N ASN A 39 -1.96 -3.32 -20.78
CA ASN A 39 -1.00 -3.00 -19.73
C ASN A 39 -1.35 -1.76 -18.90
N THR A 40 -2.54 -1.19 -19.09
CA THR A 40 -2.95 0.04 -18.40
C THR A 40 -4.23 -0.20 -17.63
N ALA A 41 -4.22 0.11 -16.35
CA ALA A 41 -5.38 -0.03 -15.49
C ALA A 41 -5.58 1.22 -14.62
N LEU A 42 -6.84 1.56 -14.42
CA LEU A 42 -7.31 2.50 -13.41
C LEU A 42 -7.78 1.70 -12.20
N LYS A 43 -7.35 2.08 -11.01
CA LYS A 43 -7.83 1.53 -9.74
C LYS A 43 -8.47 2.65 -8.94
N LEU A 44 -9.75 2.51 -8.65
CA LEU A 44 -10.50 3.35 -7.71
C LEU A 44 -10.49 2.64 -6.37
N SER A 45 -10.26 3.36 -5.27
CA SER A 45 -10.23 2.75 -3.93
C SER A 45 -10.89 3.67 -2.91
N CYS A 46 -11.67 3.07 -2.02
CA CYS A 46 -12.22 3.69 -0.83
C CYS A 46 -11.60 3.03 0.40
N PHE A 47 -11.12 3.85 1.33
CA PHE A 47 -10.56 3.39 2.60
C PHE A 47 -11.43 3.90 3.74
N PHE A 48 -11.63 3.04 4.73
CA PHE A 48 -12.29 3.37 5.98
C PHE A 48 -11.25 3.23 7.08
N GLU A 49 -10.77 4.38 7.55
CA GLU A 49 -9.74 4.48 8.58
C GLU A 49 -10.34 5.27 9.77
N PRO A 50 -9.99 4.92 11.02
CA PRO A 50 -10.31 5.75 12.17
C PRO A 50 -9.82 7.16 11.92
N ASN A 51 -10.70 8.15 12.07
CA ASN A 51 -10.30 9.54 11.92
C ASN A 51 -9.38 9.89 13.10
N GLU A 52 -8.07 9.89 12.87
CA GLU A 52 -7.11 10.47 13.80
C GLU A 52 -7.39 11.98 13.85
N LYS A 53 -8.31 12.40 14.72
CA LYS A 53 -8.32 13.78 15.19
C LYS A 53 -6.90 14.02 15.70
N LYS A 54 -6.13 14.85 14.99
CA LYS A 54 -4.81 15.31 15.44
C LYS A 54 -4.99 15.74 16.90
N LYS A 55 -4.45 14.95 17.84
CA LYS A 55 -4.17 15.43 19.20
C LYS A 55 -3.03 16.45 19.07
N LYS A 56 -3.31 17.59 18.45
CA LYS A 56 -2.54 18.81 18.62
C LYS A 56 -3.25 19.58 19.73
N ASP A 57 -2.48 19.89 20.77
CA ASP A 57 -2.77 20.92 21.76
C ASP A 57 -3.78 20.58 22.87
N LYS A 58 -3.46 19.61 23.75
CA LYS A 58 -3.94 19.62 25.16
C LYS A 58 -2.97 19.02 26.20
N SER A 59 -1.67 18.83 25.89
CA SER A 59 -0.71 18.33 26.90
C SER A 59 -0.08 19.42 27.77
N ALA A 60 -0.40 20.71 27.57
CA ALA A 60 0.11 21.80 28.41
C ALA A 60 -0.88 22.30 29.48
N ALA A 61 -2.16 21.92 29.41
CA ALA A 61 -3.19 22.37 30.36
C ALA A 61 -3.59 21.32 31.42
N ALA A 62 -3.13 20.07 31.26
CA ALA A 62 -3.56 18.96 32.13
C ALA A 62 -2.77 18.85 33.44
N ALA A 63 -1.69 19.61 33.63
CA ALA A 63 -0.92 19.60 34.88
C ALA A 63 -1.47 20.55 35.95
N ALA A 64 -2.42 21.45 35.62
CA ALA A 64 -2.95 22.45 36.56
C ALA A 64 -4.37 22.16 37.06
N ALA A 65 -4.99 21.04 36.66
CA ALA A 65 -6.39 20.70 37.00
C ALA A 65 -6.53 19.42 37.84
N ALA A 66 -5.44 18.97 38.48
CA ALA A 66 -5.39 17.70 39.20
C ALA A 66 -5.83 17.76 40.68
N GLU A 67 -6.37 18.88 41.17
CA GLU A 67 -6.76 19.01 42.59
C GLU A 67 -8.25 19.30 42.85
N SER A 68 -9.14 19.35 41.85
CA SER A 68 -10.54 19.76 42.12
C SER A 68 -11.64 19.03 41.33
N ALA A 69 -11.58 17.70 41.20
CA ALA A 69 -12.71 16.98 40.60
C ALA A 69 -12.89 15.54 41.14
N LEU A 70 -13.07 15.43 42.46
CA LEU A 70 -13.66 14.24 43.07
C LEU A 70 -15.17 14.48 43.21
N THR A 71 -15.93 14.27 42.13
CA THR A 71 -17.39 13.98 42.08
C THR A 71 -17.91 14.33 40.69
N ASN A 72 -18.01 13.32 39.84
CA ASN A 72 -19.08 13.11 38.85
C ASN A 72 -18.63 11.95 37.95
N ALA A 73 -19.18 10.77 38.22
CA ALA A 73 -19.06 9.63 37.32
C ALA A 73 -19.89 9.92 36.07
N THR A 74 -19.34 10.70 35.15
CA THR A 74 -19.86 10.80 33.79
C THR A 74 -19.55 9.49 33.09
N ALA A 75 -20.59 8.78 32.63
CA ALA A 75 -20.43 7.59 31.81
C ALA A 75 -19.40 7.85 30.70
N PRO A 76 -18.50 6.90 30.37
CA PRO A 76 -17.54 7.10 29.30
C PRO A 76 -18.34 7.34 28.01
N GLN A 77 -18.32 8.59 27.53
CA GLN A 77 -18.72 8.91 26.17
C GLN A 77 -17.85 8.02 25.28
N THR A 78 -18.45 6.96 24.75
CA THR A 78 -17.85 6.20 23.68
C THR A 78 -17.88 7.11 22.47
N ASP A 79 -16.81 7.89 22.31
CA ASP A 79 -16.47 8.59 21.08
C ASP A 79 -16.44 7.53 19.98
N ARG A 80 -17.60 7.29 19.35
CA ARG A 80 -17.68 6.41 18.19
C ARG A 80 -16.77 7.01 17.15
N ALA A 81 -15.65 6.33 16.88
CA ALA A 81 -14.72 6.75 15.85
C ALA A 81 -15.49 6.85 14.53
N VAL A 82 -15.77 8.08 14.10
CA VAL A 82 -16.43 8.32 12.81
C VAL A 82 -15.43 7.95 11.73
N LEU A 83 -15.65 6.82 11.07
CA LEU A 83 -14.86 6.39 9.91
C LEU A 83 -15.22 7.30 8.73
N ALA A 84 -14.35 8.25 8.41
CA ALA A 84 -14.53 9.09 7.23
C ALA A 84 -14.01 8.33 5.99
N PRO A 85 -14.81 8.20 4.92
CA PRO A 85 -14.35 7.54 3.71
C PRO A 85 -13.23 8.36 3.05
N ARG A 86 -12.15 7.68 2.69
CA ARG A 86 -11.03 8.28 1.96
C ARG A 86 -10.96 7.71 0.56
N PHE A 87 -11.04 8.58 -0.44
CA PHE A 87 -11.03 8.18 -1.85
C PHE A 87 -9.65 8.33 -2.47
N ARG A 88 -9.29 7.34 -3.27
CA ARG A 88 -8.02 7.29 -3.99
C ARG A 88 -8.23 6.80 -5.41
N ILE A 89 -7.54 7.45 -6.32
CA ILE A 89 -7.49 7.08 -7.74
C ILE A 89 -6.05 6.71 -8.06
N GLN A 90 -5.83 5.59 -8.73
CA GLN A 90 -4.49 5.17 -9.15
C GLN A 90 -4.50 4.71 -10.61
N LEU A 91 -3.76 5.40 -11.46
CA LEU A 91 -3.41 4.94 -12.78
C LEU A 91 -2.15 4.07 -12.69
N THR A 92 -2.13 2.94 -13.38
CA THR A 92 -0.98 2.04 -13.44
C THR A 92 -0.74 1.63 -14.89
N HIS A 93 0.47 1.84 -15.37
CA HIS A 93 0.95 1.33 -16.66
C HIS A 93 2.11 0.36 -16.43
N LYS A 94 2.13 -0.75 -17.15
CA LYS A 94 3.18 -1.76 -17.10
C LYS A 94 3.87 -1.88 -18.46
N HIS A 95 5.16 -2.07 -18.45
CA HIS A 95 5.92 -2.40 -19.65
C HIS A 95 6.80 -3.62 -19.36
N PHE A 96 6.82 -4.58 -20.27
CA PHE A 96 7.60 -5.80 -20.17
C PHE A 96 8.69 -5.76 -21.23
N PHE A 97 9.94 -5.96 -20.82
CA PHE A 97 11.07 -5.96 -21.74
C PHE A 97 11.47 -7.40 -22.07
N GLY A 98 11.88 -7.60 -23.33
CA GLY A 98 12.62 -8.80 -23.76
C GLY A 98 11.83 -10.08 -23.91
N GLY A 99 10.56 -10.04 -24.35
CA GLY A 99 9.76 -11.22 -24.74
C GLY A 99 9.29 -12.12 -23.59
N ASP A 100 10.15 -12.39 -22.61
CA ASP A 100 9.98 -13.45 -21.62
C ASP A 100 9.50 -12.94 -20.24
N GLU A 101 8.95 -11.72 -20.18
CA GLU A 101 8.44 -11.07 -18.95
C GLU A 101 9.43 -10.96 -17.77
N THR A 102 10.70 -11.31 -17.97
CA THR A 102 11.71 -11.36 -16.91
C THR A 102 12.01 -9.97 -16.35
N MET A 103 11.83 -8.92 -17.15
CA MET A 103 12.02 -7.54 -16.75
C MET A 103 10.74 -6.75 -16.95
N ARG A 104 10.34 -6.00 -15.92
CA ARG A 104 9.09 -5.23 -15.90
C ARG A 104 9.32 -3.85 -15.33
N ALA A 105 9.01 -2.83 -16.11
CA ALA A 105 8.77 -1.48 -15.61
C ALA A 105 7.30 -1.29 -15.25
N THR A 106 7.02 -0.53 -14.20
CA THR A 106 5.66 -0.14 -13.82
C THR A 106 5.67 1.31 -13.39
N VAL A 107 4.89 2.14 -14.08
CA VAL A 107 4.66 3.53 -13.69
C VAL A 107 3.29 3.63 -13.05
N ARG A 108 3.20 4.36 -11.93
CA ARG A 108 1.96 4.60 -11.20
C ARG A 108 1.83 6.07 -10.87
N ALA A 109 0.64 6.61 -11.08
CA ALA A 109 0.24 7.90 -10.55
C ALA A 109 -0.96 7.67 -9.63
N ARG A 110 -0.87 8.13 -8.40
CA ARG A 110 -1.89 7.94 -7.37
C ARG A 110 -2.28 9.28 -6.79
N TYR A 111 -3.55 9.63 -6.91
CA TYR A 111 -4.13 10.80 -6.27
C TYR A 111 -4.98 10.38 -5.07
N ASP A 112 -4.69 10.93 -3.90
CA ASP A 112 -5.48 10.78 -2.67
C ASP A 112 -6.32 12.05 -2.51
N VAL A 113 -7.63 11.92 -2.75
CA VAL A 113 -8.56 13.06 -2.85
C VAL A 113 -8.65 13.77 -1.50
N SER A 114 -8.77 12.99 -0.42
CA SER A 114 -8.92 13.51 0.94
C SER A 114 -7.67 14.26 1.43
N LYS A 115 -6.48 13.86 0.96
CA LYS A 115 -5.21 14.49 1.34
C LYS A 115 -4.70 15.52 0.32
N ARG A 116 -5.40 15.73 -0.80
CA ARG A 116 -4.95 16.54 -1.95
C ARG A 116 -3.50 16.26 -2.32
N PHE A 117 -3.20 14.97 -2.42
CA PHE A 117 -1.83 14.47 -2.49
C PHE A 117 -1.66 13.58 -3.72
N LEU A 118 -0.63 13.87 -4.53
CA LEU A 118 -0.27 13.09 -5.69
C LEU A 118 1.04 12.34 -5.41
N LYS A 119 1.04 11.03 -5.66
CA LYS A 119 2.22 10.17 -5.60
C LYS A 119 2.47 9.58 -6.96
N ALA A 120 3.61 9.93 -7.56
CA ALA A 120 4.11 9.27 -8.75
C ALA A 120 5.18 8.25 -8.35
N SER A 121 5.15 7.07 -8.94
CA SER A 121 6.18 6.07 -8.68
C SER A 121 6.51 5.26 -9.93
N SER A 122 7.80 5.04 -10.16
CA SER A 122 8.31 4.10 -11.14
C SER A 122 8.96 2.93 -10.42
N HIS A 123 8.66 1.72 -10.88
CA HIS A 123 9.19 0.47 -10.35
C HIS A 123 9.83 -0.30 -11.48
N LEU A 124 11.09 -0.67 -11.33
CA LEU A 124 11.78 -1.58 -12.22
C LEU A 124 12.02 -2.89 -11.49
N LYS A 125 11.59 -4.01 -12.07
CA LYS A 125 11.79 -5.35 -11.50
C LYS A 125 12.45 -6.24 -12.53
N LYS A 126 13.53 -6.93 -12.17
CA LYS A 126 14.11 -8.04 -12.91
C LYS A 126 14.00 -9.32 -12.08
N ARG A 127 13.54 -10.40 -12.69
CA ARG A 127 13.46 -11.74 -12.11
C ARG A 127 14.50 -12.62 -12.77
N PHE A 128 15.28 -13.32 -11.95
CA PHE A 128 16.26 -14.34 -12.34
C PHE A 128 15.76 -15.68 -11.82
N PRO A 129 15.30 -16.60 -12.69
CA PRO A 129 14.93 -17.94 -12.27
C PRO A 129 16.19 -18.69 -11.81
N LEU A 130 16.11 -19.33 -10.64
CA LEU A 130 17.21 -20.14 -10.09
C LEU A 130 16.92 -21.66 -10.17
N GLY A 131 15.78 -22.04 -10.75
CA GLY A 131 15.29 -23.42 -10.77
C GLY A 131 14.39 -23.76 -9.57
N GLY A 132 13.72 -24.91 -9.61
CA GLY A 132 12.95 -25.45 -8.48
C GLY A 132 11.96 -24.46 -7.84
N SER A 133 11.16 -23.75 -8.65
CA SER A 133 10.21 -22.71 -8.20
C SER A 133 10.84 -21.52 -7.43
N THR A 134 12.17 -21.39 -7.51
CA THR A 134 12.97 -20.35 -6.87
C THR A 134 13.34 -19.25 -7.85
N SER A 135 13.37 -18.00 -7.39
CA SER A 135 13.87 -16.89 -8.17
C SER A 135 14.47 -15.79 -7.31
N LEU A 136 15.55 -15.19 -7.80
CA LEU A 136 16.06 -13.91 -7.30
C LEU A 136 15.33 -12.78 -8.02
N ASN A 137 14.86 -11.79 -7.27
CA ASN A 137 14.14 -10.65 -7.80
C ASN A 137 14.86 -9.39 -7.37
N LEU A 138 15.38 -8.63 -8.33
CA LEU A 138 15.94 -7.31 -8.08
C LEU A 138 14.88 -6.26 -8.40
N ARG A 139 14.74 -5.26 -7.52
CA ARG A 139 13.78 -4.18 -7.72
C ARG A 139 14.39 -2.84 -7.35
N GLY A 140 14.23 -1.86 -8.24
CA GLY A 140 14.49 -0.45 -7.99
C GLY A 140 13.18 0.31 -8.06
N ASP A 141 12.96 1.22 -7.12
CA ASP A 141 11.79 2.06 -7.01
C ASP A 141 12.24 3.53 -6.93
N CYS A 142 11.51 4.41 -7.62
CA CYS A 142 11.62 5.85 -7.47
C CYS A 142 10.22 6.39 -7.18
N ILE A 143 10.11 7.21 -6.15
CA ILE A 143 8.84 7.70 -5.61
C ILE A 143 8.93 9.21 -5.46
N ALA A 144 8.13 9.94 -6.24
CA ALA A 144 7.94 11.37 -6.07
C ALA A 144 6.61 11.64 -5.33
N LYS A 145 6.69 12.46 -4.30
CA LYS A 145 5.56 12.90 -3.48
C LYS A 145 5.28 14.36 -3.79
N LEU A 146 4.04 14.66 -4.15
CA LEU A 146 3.59 15.97 -4.61
C LEU A 146 2.45 16.41 -3.69
N HIS A 147 2.73 17.44 -2.91
CA HIS A 147 1.73 18.08 -2.05
C HIS A 147 1.16 19.30 -2.78
N ALA A 148 -0.16 19.49 -2.68
CA ALA A 148 -0.76 20.74 -3.10
C ALA A 148 -0.14 21.89 -2.29
N ALA A 149 0.35 22.92 -2.97
CA ALA A 149 0.91 24.10 -2.33
C ALA A 149 -0.17 24.79 -1.50
N GLU A 150 0.13 25.05 -0.22
CA GLU A 150 -0.75 25.86 0.63
C GLU A 150 -0.70 27.32 0.13
N GLY A 151 -1.87 27.95 -0.02
CA GLY A 151 -1.96 29.38 -0.38
C GLY A 151 -2.25 29.70 -1.84
N SER A 152 -2.33 28.74 -2.76
CA SER A 152 -2.80 29.04 -4.12
C SER A 152 -4.33 29.15 -4.12
N GLY A 153 -4.88 30.36 -4.17
CA GLY A 153 -6.31 30.62 -4.41
C GLY A 153 -6.81 30.17 -5.80
N SER A 154 -6.05 29.34 -6.51
CA SER A 154 -6.39 28.76 -7.80
C SER A 154 -7.23 27.50 -7.61
N ALA A 155 -8.27 27.34 -8.44
CA ALA A 155 -9.08 26.12 -8.52
C ALA A 155 -8.26 24.89 -8.98
N VAL A 156 -7.08 25.12 -9.57
CA VAL A 156 -6.15 24.07 -9.99
C VAL A 156 -5.03 23.95 -8.95
N PRO A 157 -4.88 22.79 -8.28
CA PRO A 157 -3.82 22.60 -7.30
C PRO A 157 -2.45 22.68 -7.98
N THR A 158 -1.63 23.64 -7.56
CA THR A 158 -0.22 23.68 -7.94
C THR A 158 0.54 22.74 -7.02
N PHE A 159 1.31 21.81 -7.57
CA PHE A 159 2.05 20.82 -6.78
C PHE A 159 3.52 21.23 -6.66
N ALA A 160 4.04 21.24 -5.43
CA ALA A 160 5.48 21.37 -5.19
C ALA A 160 6.15 19.99 -5.29
N ILE A 161 7.18 19.88 -6.14
CA ILE A 161 7.98 18.65 -6.29
C ILE A 161 8.90 18.53 -5.08
N GLN A 162 8.65 17.53 -4.22
CA GLN A 162 9.64 17.11 -3.24
C GLN A 162 10.69 16.23 -3.91
N THR A 163 11.91 16.24 -3.35
CA THR A 163 12.99 15.37 -3.79
C THR A 163 12.50 13.92 -3.84
N PRO A 164 12.70 13.21 -4.97
CA PRO A 164 12.22 11.85 -5.11
C PRO A 164 12.95 10.92 -4.13
N GLU A 165 12.17 10.06 -3.48
CA GLU A 165 12.66 8.95 -2.67
C GLU A 165 13.07 7.81 -3.59
N LEU A 166 14.35 7.44 -3.58
CA LEU A 166 14.87 6.28 -4.27
C LEU A 166 14.95 5.12 -3.30
N SER A 167 14.46 3.94 -3.70
CA SER A 167 14.68 2.72 -2.95
C SER A 167 15.05 1.53 -3.83
N ALA A 168 15.85 0.62 -3.29
CA ALA A 168 16.26 -0.59 -3.97
C ALA A 168 16.16 -1.77 -3.01
N ARG A 169 15.84 -2.94 -3.57
CA ARG A 169 15.75 -4.18 -2.80
C ARG A 169 16.07 -5.42 -3.63
N ALA A 170 16.61 -6.42 -2.95
CA ALA A 170 16.82 -7.75 -3.47
C ALA A 170 15.92 -8.74 -2.72
N GLU A 171 15.20 -9.60 -3.44
CA GLU A 171 14.26 -10.58 -2.87
C GLU A 171 14.55 -11.98 -3.43
N LEU A 172 14.98 -12.89 -2.57
CA LEU A 172 14.94 -14.33 -2.86
C LEU A 172 13.52 -14.82 -2.62
N SER A 173 12.90 -15.42 -3.63
CA SER A 173 11.56 -15.98 -3.53
C SER A 173 11.55 -17.45 -3.85
N HIS A 174 10.91 -18.23 -2.99
CA HIS A 174 10.67 -19.65 -3.19
C HIS A 174 9.18 -19.93 -3.08
N LYS A 175 8.62 -20.59 -4.09
CA LYS A 175 7.23 -21.05 -4.08
C LYS A 175 7.23 -22.51 -3.63
N ILE A 176 6.69 -22.76 -2.44
CA ILE A 176 6.73 -24.06 -1.76
C ILE A 176 5.62 -24.97 -2.29
N LEU A 177 4.40 -24.43 -2.40
CA LEU A 177 3.27 -25.14 -2.97
C LEU A 177 2.84 -24.44 -4.26
N ALA A 178 3.00 -25.15 -5.37
CA ALA A 178 2.56 -24.72 -6.69
C ALA A 178 1.55 -25.75 -7.21
N GLY A 179 0.38 -25.84 -6.56
CA GLY A 179 -0.43 -27.06 -6.68
C GLY A 179 -1.87 -26.88 -7.11
N THR A 180 -2.62 -25.93 -6.54
CA THR A 180 -4.08 -25.91 -6.71
C THR A 180 -4.64 -24.49 -6.73
N SER A 181 -5.86 -24.32 -7.26
CA SER A 181 -6.62 -23.05 -7.22
C SER A 181 -6.92 -22.57 -5.78
N THR A 182 -6.67 -23.41 -4.77
CA THR A 182 -7.02 -23.19 -3.37
C THR A 182 -5.81 -23.11 -2.42
N GLN A 183 -4.60 -23.47 -2.88
CA GLN A 183 -3.39 -23.46 -2.05
C GLN A 183 -2.17 -22.97 -2.85
N ASP A 184 -1.82 -21.70 -2.64
CA ASP A 184 -0.57 -21.09 -3.08
C ASP A 184 0.20 -20.59 -1.84
N PHE A 185 1.33 -21.24 -1.54
CA PHE A 185 2.23 -20.82 -0.47
C PHE A 185 3.57 -20.36 -1.03
N GLN A 186 3.94 -19.12 -0.71
CA GLN A 186 5.15 -18.47 -1.18
C GLN A 186 5.87 -17.80 -0.01
N ILE A 187 7.16 -18.08 0.12
CA ILE A 187 8.06 -17.36 1.02
C ILE A 187 8.97 -16.45 0.20
N ARG A 188 9.23 -15.27 0.74
CA ARG A 188 10.25 -14.34 0.24
C ARG A 188 11.12 -13.89 1.40
N VAL A 189 12.43 -13.91 1.18
CA VAL A 189 13.41 -13.27 2.04
C VAL A 189 13.97 -12.11 1.25
N GLY A 190 13.88 -10.91 1.79
CA GLY A 190 14.31 -9.70 1.11
C GLY A 190 15.20 -8.84 1.98
N TYR A 191 15.95 -7.98 1.31
CA TYR A 191 16.79 -6.97 1.91
C TYR A 191 16.52 -5.63 1.22
N GLU A 192 16.15 -4.62 2.01
CA GLU A 192 15.97 -3.24 1.54
C GLU A 192 17.29 -2.49 1.71
N LEU A 193 17.90 -2.08 0.59
CA LEU A 193 19.25 -1.51 0.55
C LEU A 193 19.32 -0.15 1.25
N ASN A 194 18.28 0.66 1.10
CA ASN A 194 18.25 2.02 1.63
C ASN A 194 18.01 2.08 3.13
N GLU A 195 17.23 1.13 3.65
CA GLU A 195 16.90 1.03 5.08
C GLU A 195 17.86 0.09 5.82
N ASN A 196 18.74 -0.61 5.08
CA ASN A 196 19.62 -1.66 5.59
C ASN A 196 18.84 -2.69 6.42
N GLU A 197 17.66 -3.09 5.92
CA GLU A 197 16.70 -3.90 6.68
C GLU A 197 16.44 -5.24 6.00
N LEU A 198 16.51 -6.33 6.77
CA LEU A 198 16.09 -7.65 6.33
C LEU A 198 14.59 -7.84 6.60
N TYR A 199 13.91 -8.55 5.72
CA TYR A 199 12.52 -8.91 5.94
C TYR A 199 12.18 -10.27 5.36
N VAL A 200 11.16 -10.88 5.96
CA VAL A 200 10.53 -12.10 5.46
C VAL A 200 9.08 -11.78 5.12
N THR A 201 8.62 -12.26 3.97
CA THR A 201 7.21 -12.23 3.60
C THR A 201 6.73 -13.65 3.36
N ALA A 202 5.74 -14.08 4.15
CA ALA A 202 4.99 -15.29 3.90
C ALA A 202 3.66 -14.91 3.26
N ARG A 203 3.30 -15.59 2.18
CA ARG A 203 2.00 -15.44 1.53
C ARG A 203 1.35 -16.81 1.40
N GLU A 204 0.14 -16.90 1.91
CA GLU A 204 -0.73 -18.05 1.76
C GLU A 204 -2.05 -17.57 1.17
N ASN A 205 -2.34 -17.95 -0.08
CA ASN A 205 -3.59 -17.58 -0.76
C ASN A 205 -3.86 -16.06 -0.73
N ARG A 206 -4.82 -15.66 0.11
CA ARG A 206 -5.31 -14.30 0.32
C ARG A 206 -4.69 -13.60 1.54
N ILE A 207 -3.90 -14.31 2.34
CA ILE A 207 -3.17 -13.77 3.48
C ILE A 207 -1.73 -13.50 3.07
N SER A 208 -1.23 -12.32 3.41
CA SER A 208 0.18 -11.96 3.31
C SER A 208 0.64 -11.36 4.62
N MET A 209 1.73 -11.89 5.17
CA MET A 209 2.39 -11.36 6.37
C MET A 209 3.82 -10.99 6.00
N ARG A 210 4.24 -9.78 6.36
CA ARG A 210 5.61 -9.31 6.26
C ARG A 210 6.12 -9.02 7.67
N ILE A 211 7.31 -9.50 7.99
CA ILE A 211 8.02 -9.24 9.25
C ILE A 211 9.40 -8.71 8.89
N SER A 212 9.84 -7.64 9.53
CA SER A 212 11.19 -7.09 9.33
C SER A 212 12.11 -7.33 10.52
N SER A 213 13.41 -7.16 10.32
CA SER A 213 14.43 -7.34 11.35
C SER A 213 14.33 -6.32 12.48
N SER A 214 13.64 -5.20 12.28
CA SER A 214 13.32 -4.24 13.34
C SER A 214 12.12 -4.66 14.21
N GLY A 215 11.51 -5.82 13.93
CA GLY A 215 10.34 -6.33 14.66
C GLY A 215 9.01 -5.78 14.17
N LYS A 216 9.01 -4.94 13.14
CA LYS A 216 7.79 -4.43 12.51
C LYS A 216 7.11 -5.53 11.71
N TRP A 217 5.79 -5.57 11.77
CA TRP A 217 5.01 -6.53 10.99
C TRP A 217 3.79 -5.90 10.35
N HIS A 218 3.48 -6.39 9.15
CA HIS A 218 2.36 -5.95 8.34
C HIS A 218 1.59 -7.16 7.86
N MET A 219 0.27 -7.15 8.07
CA MET A 219 -0.61 -8.21 7.62
C MET A 219 -1.69 -7.65 6.68
N LEU A 220 -1.87 -8.37 5.57
CA LEU A 220 -2.90 -8.09 4.59
C LEU A 220 -3.74 -9.35 4.35
N TYR A 221 -5.06 -9.19 4.45
CA TYR A 221 -6.02 -10.21 4.07
C TYR A 221 -6.92 -9.70 2.94
N ASP A 222 -6.86 -10.33 1.77
CA ASP A 222 -7.74 -10.05 0.65
C ASP A 222 -9.07 -10.84 0.84
N LEU A 223 -10.21 -10.16 0.72
CA LEU A 223 -11.57 -10.71 0.92
C LEU A 223 -12.23 -11.10 -0.40
#